data_AF-A0A522EWR9-F1
#
_entry.id   AF-A0A522EWR9-F1
#
_cell.length_a   1.000
_cell.length_b   1.000
_cell.length_c   1.000
_cell.angle_alpha   90.00
_cell.angle_beta   90.00
_cell.angle_gamma   90.00
#
_symmetry.space_group_name_H-M   'P 1'
#
loop_
_entity.id
_entity.type
_entity.pdbx_description
1 polymer ?
#
loop_
_entity_poly.entity_id
_entity_poly.type
_entity_poly.pdbx_seq_one_letter_code
_entity_poly.pdbx_strand_id
1 'polypeptide(L)'
;MKTKITLMFIFLMQINGLLSQTNLCLNTANPGSINSPNFWARGGNSGGGNIFGTLQNFDIDIKTDNILRMIINGTKAPTINGVVVNTSGYVGIGNSPAGLWNCTAGQTGPWALLHLQGPNNTTFPAGGAGWRSWMKTGTFTVENTDATYFGLKNEVTTGGANRSDAVINWSDDPAAPGGGPDNLRFIFTQFATGNGNCTNCPLNPQGFEGMEIARMTAENDYGRMGIGPLFTSALLPARRLEVVDGQTGNP
;
A
#
# COMPACT_ATOMS: atom_id res chain seq x y z
N MET A 1 68.43 -8.85 34.18
CA MET A 1 67.11 -8.71 34.85
C MET A 1 66.18 -7.79 34.04
N LYS A 2 65.96 -8.04 32.74
CA LYS A 2 65.08 -7.23 31.86
C LYS A 2 64.50 -8.02 30.66
N THR A 3 64.12 -9.28 30.86
CA THR A 3 63.57 -10.09 29.74
C THR A 3 62.48 -11.08 30.17
N LYS A 4 61.86 -10.87 31.35
CA LYS A 4 60.74 -11.69 31.84
C LYS A 4 59.44 -10.91 32.08
N ILE A 5 59.30 -9.72 31.51
CA ILE A 5 58.07 -8.89 31.62
C ILE A 5 57.24 -8.92 30.33
N THR A 6 57.79 -9.37 29.21
CA THR A 6 57.07 -9.32 27.91
C THR A 6 56.09 -10.48 27.69
N LEU A 7 56.24 -11.63 28.37
CA LEU A 7 55.35 -12.78 28.15
C LEU A 7 54.05 -12.75 28.98
N MET A 8 53.98 -11.98 30.07
CA MET A 8 52.78 -11.95 30.93
C MET A 8 51.67 -11.03 30.38
N PHE A 9 52.01 -10.11 29.47
CA PHE A 9 51.02 -9.24 28.83
C PHE A 9 50.36 -9.86 27.58
N ILE A 10 50.94 -10.91 27.02
CA ILE A 10 50.38 -11.60 25.84
C ILE A 10 49.30 -12.62 26.26
N PHE A 11 49.40 -13.19 27.47
CA PHE A 11 48.43 -14.18 27.96
C PHE A 11 47.16 -13.55 28.56
N LEU A 12 47.22 -12.29 29.04
CA LEU A 12 46.07 -11.57 29.59
C LEU A 12 45.19 -10.88 28.54
N MET A 13 45.59 -10.84 27.26
CA MET A 13 44.73 -10.40 26.15
C MET A 13 43.97 -11.53 25.46
N GLN A 14 44.13 -12.79 25.89
CA GLN A 14 43.46 -13.94 25.25
C GLN A 14 42.27 -14.52 26.04
N ILE A 15 41.90 -13.95 27.20
CA ILE A 15 40.79 -14.48 28.02
C ILE A 15 39.50 -13.61 28.00
N ASN A 16 39.48 -12.49 27.30
CA ASN A 16 38.20 -11.81 27.00
C ASN A 16 37.48 -12.39 25.75
N GLY A 17 37.97 -13.53 25.24
CA GLY A 17 37.47 -14.16 24.03
C GLY A 17 36.27 -15.09 24.19
N LEU A 18 35.79 -15.39 25.40
CA LEU A 18 34.62 -16.26 25.57
C LEU A 18 33.74 -15.80 26.72
N LEU A 19 32.45 -15.61 26.39
CA LEU A 19 31.30 -15.31 27.26
C LEU A 19 30.95 -13.83 27.45
N SER A 20 30.40 -13.22 26.40
CA SER A 20 29.26 -12.31 26.57
C SER A 20 28.26 -12.51 25.42
N GLN A 21 27.11 -13.01 25.85
CA GLN A 21 25.83 -13.20 25.18
C GLN A 21 25.59 -12.51 23.82
N THR A 22 25.10 -13.36 22.92
CA THR A 22 24.25 -13.07 21.77
C THR A 22 23.12 -12.08 22.10
N ASN A 23 22.86 -11.16 21.15
CA ASN A 23 21.66 -10.37 20.88
C ASN A 23 21.84 -8.84 21.03
N LEU A 24 22.06 -8.17 19.89
CA LEU A 24 21.10 -7.26 19.25
C LEU A 24 21.84 -6.41 18.21
N CYS A 25 21.29 -6.38 17.00
CA CYS A 25 21.75 -5.56 15.90
C CYS A 25 21.69 -4.07 16.27
N LEU A 26 22.78 -3.54 16.82
CA LEU A 26 23.01 -2.11 16.87
C LEU A 26 24.40 -1.86 16.28
N ASN A 27 24.43 -1.67 14.96
CA ASN A 27 25.61 -1.18 14.28
C ASN A 27 25.99 0.15 14.93
N THR A 28 27.18 0.21 15.51
CA THR A 28 27.80 1.44 15.96
C THR A 28 27.92 2.37 14.75
N ALA A 29 27.09 3.41 14.72
CA ALA A 29 27.15 4.41 13.67
C ALA A 29 28.56 4.99 13.60
N ASN A 30 29.19 4.85 12.43
CA ASN A 30 30.45 5.48 12.11
C ASN A 30 30.29 7.02 12.29
N PRO A 31 31.09 7.69 13.13
CA PRO A 31 30.98 9.14 13.35
C PRO A 31 31.49 9.98 12.16
N GLY A 32 31.94 9.33 11.08
CA GLY A 32 32.34 9.99 9.85
C GLY A 32 31.15 10.51 9.05
N SER A 33 30.93 11.82 9.12
CA SER A 33 30.04 12.66 8.30
C SER A 33 28.56 12.75 8.71
N ILE A 34 28.33 13.66 9.64
CA ILE A 34 27.03 14.30 9.94
C ILE A 34 26.37 14.89 8.66
N ASN A 35 27.17 15.13 7.62
CA ASN A 35 26.76 15.66 6.30
C ASN A 35 26.66 14.59 5.20
N SER A 36 26.74 13.29 5.50
CA SER A 36 26.48 12.26 4.49
C SER A 36 24.98 12.14 4.21
N PRO A 37 24.58 11.85 2.95
CA PRO A 37 23.22 11.44 2.61
C PRO A 37 22.72 10.23 3.41
N ASN A 38 23.63 9.46 4.02
CA ASN A 38 23.34 8.23 4.76
C ASN A 38 23.25 8.45 6.30
N PHE A 39 23.22 9.70 6.78
CA PHE A 39 23.24 10.00 8.22
C PHE A 39 21.83 10.04 8.84
N TRP A 40 21.54 9.08 9.72
CA TRP A 40 20.22 8.86 10.34
C TRP A 40 19.85 9.87 11.44
N ALA A 41 20.81 10.62 12.00
CA ALA A 41 20.53 11.59 13.07
C ALA A 41 20.08 12.97 12.55
N ARG A 42 19.61 13.05 11.30
CA ARG A 42 18.82 14.20 10.81
C ARG A 42 17.36 14.16 11.28
N GLY A 43 16.97 13.18 12.09
CA GLY A 43 15.68 13.16 12.76
C GLY A 43 15.54 14.36 13.70
N GLY A 44 14.54 15.20 13.43
CA GLY A 44 14.20 16.36 14.26
C GLY A 44 13.15 17.24 13.58
N ASN A 45 12.26 17.82 14.37
CA ASN A 45 11.27 18.81 13.91
C ASN A 45 11.66 20.20 14.43
N SER A 46 11.37 21.27 13.68
CA SER A 46 11.76 22.65 14.00
C SER A 46 11.02 23.26 15.21
N GLY A 47 10.30 22.45 15.99
CA GLY A 47 9.40 22.84 17.08
C GLY A 47 9.80 22.37 18.48
N GLY A 48 11.11 22.27 18.79
CA GLY A 48 11.57 22.17 20.19
C GLY A 48 11.24 20.86 20.92
N GLY A 49 11.16 19.73 20.22
CA GLY A 49 11.01 18.40 20.83
C GLY A 49 11.73 17.32 20.02
N ASN A 50 12.10 16.21 20.70
CA ASN A 50 12.66 15.00 20.07
C ASN A 50 11.58 14.29 19.25
N ILE A 51 11.27 14.86 18.08
CA ILE A 51 10.24 14.37 17.16
C ILE A 51 10.95 13.78 15.94
N PHE A 52 10.55 12.57 15.57
CA PHE A 52 10.94 11.98 14.30
C PHE A 52 10.34 12.81 13.15
N GLY A 53 11.20 13.47 12.37
CA GLY A 53 10.79 14.42 11.33
C GLY A 53 11.98 14.99 10.59
N THR A 54 11.74 15.88 9.62
CA THR A 54 12.77 16.59 8.87
C THR A 54 12.67 18.10 9.09
N LEU A 55 13.80 18.77 9.31
CA LEU A 55 13.83 20.23 9.52
C LEU A 55 13.52 21.05 8.25
N GLN A 56 13.66 20.43 7.07
CA GLN A 56 13.52 21.09 5.77
C GLN A 56 12.27 20.62 5.00
N ASN A 57 11.33 19.96 5.68
CA ASN A 57 10.13 19.37 5.07
C ASN A 57 10.45 18.47 3.86
N PHE A 58 11.54 17.71 3.97
CA PHE A 58 11.85 16.64 3.01
C PHE A 58 11.00 15.41 3.30
N ASP A 59 10.91 14.54 2.28
CA ASP A 59 10.33 13.21 2.44
C ASP A 59 11.05 12.41 3.52
N ILE A 60 10.30 11.56 4.20
CA ILE A 60 10.84 10.53 5.08
C ILE A 60 10.75 9.21 4.34
N ASP A 61 11.90 8.67 3.96
CA ASP A 61 12.04 7.39 3.27
C ASP A 61 12.37 6.26 4.24
N ILE A 62 11.62 5.15 4.15
CA ILE A 62 11.90 3.92 4.88
C ILE A 62 12.25 2.84 3.87
N LYS A 63 13.48 2.33 3.95
CA LYS A 63 14.04 1.36 3.00
C LYS A 63 14.45 0.06 3.70
N THR A 64 14.31 -1.07 3.01
CA THR A 64 14.95 -2.34 3.39
C THR A 64 15.72 -2.87 2.19
N ASP A 65 16.97 -3.29 2.38
CA ASP A 65 17.90 -3.70 1.32
C ASP A 65 18.02 -2.68 0.17
N ASN A 66 18.06 -1.39 0.52
CA ASN A 66 18.08 -0.26 -0.41
C ASN A 66 16.81 -0.10 -1.29
N ILE A 67 15.75 -0.87 -1.01
CA ILE A 67 14.44 -0.78 -1.66
C ILE A 67 13.53 0.09 -0.79
N LEU A 68 12.94 1.13 -1.38
CA LEU A 68 11.94 1.96 -0.71
C LEU A 68 10.67 1.14 -0.42
N ARG A 69 10.27 1.11 0.85
CA ARG A 69 9.10 0.38 1.36
C ARG A 69 7.99 1.30 1.81
N MET A 70 8.35 2.47 2.33
CA MET A 70 7.39 3.48 2.77
C MET A 70 7.97 4.88 2.59
N ILE A 71 7.10 5.83 2.28
CA ILE A 71 7.41 7.25 2.16
C ILE A 71 6.37 8.07 2.94
N ILE A 72 6.81 9.10 3.65
CA ILE A 72 5.95 10.20 4.11
C ILE A 72 6.35 11.43 3.31
N ASN A 73 5.43 12.00 2.55
CA ASN A 73 5.72 13.17 1.74
C ASN A 73 6.09 14.36 2.63
N GLY A 74 7.16 15.05 2.23
CA GLY A 74 7.48 16.40 2.68
C GLY A 74 6.51 17.44 2.13
N THR A 75 6.97 18.68 1.90
CA THR A 75 6.14 19.68 1.19
C THR A 75 6.08 19.34 -0.31
N LYS A 76 4.91 18.88 -0.79
CA LYS A 76 4.74 18.38 -2.16
C LYS A 76 3.41 18.79 -2.78
N ALA A 77 3.46 19.14 -4.06
CA ALA A 77 2.30 19.44 -4.89
C ALA A 77 2.41 18.80 -6.29
N PRO A 78 2.45 17.45 -6.41
CA PRO A 78 2.58 16.78 -7.70
C PRO A 78 1.34 16.99 -8.58
N THR A 79 1.55 16.85 -9.90
CA THR A 79 0.45 16.74 -10.86
C THR A 79 0.04 15.27 -10.97
N ILE A 80 -1.14 14.95 -10.44
CA ILE A 80 -1.74 13.61 -10.49
C ILE A 80 -2.90 13.67 -11.48
N ASN A 81 -2.85 12.84 -12.53
CA ASN A 81 -3.88 12.80 -13.57
C ASN A 81 -4.25 14.20 -14.12
N GLY A 82 -3.23 15.02 -14.42
CA GLY A 82 -3.41 16.40 -14.92
C GLY A 82 -3.80 17.45 -13.88
N VAL A 83 -3.98 17.08 -12.60
CA VAL A 83 -4.39 17.99 -11.53
C VAL A 83 -3.27 18.17 -10.51
N VAL A 84 -2.90 19.42 -10.23
CA VAL A 84 -1.97 19.75 -9.14
C VAL A 84 -2.66 19.53 -7.80
N VAL A 85 -2.07 18.69 -6.96
CA VAL A 85 -2.61 18.36 -5.64
C VAL A 85 -1.54 18.49 -4.58
N ASN A 86 -1.84 19.21 -3.50
CA ASN A 86 -1.03 19.15 -2.30
C ASN A 86 -1.16 17.76 -1.66
N THR A 87 -0.05 17.02 -1.65
CA THR A 87 0.08 15.68 -1.05
C THR A 87 1.02 15.67 0.15
N SER A 88 1.26 16.85 0.74
CA SER A 88 2.17 16.98 1.88
C SER A 88 1.68 16.15 3.05
N GLY A 89 2.58 15.40 3.68
CA GLY A 89 2.28 14.50 4.79
C GLY A 89 1.56 13.20 4.41
N TYR A 90 1.26 12.96 3.13
CA TYR A 90 0.64 11.70 2.72
C TYR A 90 1.63 10.54 2.87
N VAL A 91 1.10 9.36 3.16
CA VAL A 91 1.87 8.15 3.45
C VAL A 91 1.69 7.13 2.34
N GLY A 92 2.81 6.60 1.84
CA GLY A 92 2.85 5.53 0.85
C GLY A 92 3.52 4.31 1.43
N ILE A 93 2.98 3.13 1.18
CA ILE A 93 3.56 1.84 1.58
C ILE A 93 3.48 0.89 0.40
N GLY A 94 4.56 0.18 0.10
CA GLY A 94 4.55 -0.86 -0.92
C GLY A 94 5.73 -0.81 -1.88
N ASN A 95 5.71 -1.71 -2.86
CA ASN A 95 6.79 -1.84 -3.84
C ASN A 95 6.79 -0.63 -4.79
N SER A 96 7.98 -0.17 -5.20
CA SER A 96 8.13 0.97 -6.11
C SER A 96 8.63 0.58 -7.50
N PRO A 97 8.06 -0.43 -8.19
CA PRO A 97 8.71 -1.06 -9.33
C PRO A 97 8.86 -0.18 -10.59
N ALA A 98 8.46 1.10 -10.57
CA ALA A 98 8.64 2.01 -11.70
C ALA A 98 8.96 3.45 -11.27
N GLY A 99 9.50 3.66 -10.07
CA GLY A 99 9.79 5.01 -9.59
C GLY A 99 8.53 5.83 -9.26
N LEU A 100 7.40 5.21 -8.92
CA LEU A 100 6.17 5.88 -8.47
C LEU A 100 6.34 6.72 -7.19
N TRP A 101 7.43 6.50 -6.46
CA TRP A 101 7.86 7.31 -5.32
C TRP A 101 9.10 8.18 -5.62
N ASN A 102 9.51 8.33 -6.89
CA ASN A 102 10.74 9.02 -7.27
C ASN A 102 10.63 10.55 -7.18
N CYS A 103 11.26 11.15 -6.17
CA CYS A 103 11.36 12.58 -5.84
C CYS A 103 11.70 13.60 -6.98
N THR A 104 11.80 13.19 -8.25
CA THR A 104 12.01 14.05 -9.41
C THR A 104 10.71 14.76 -9.81
N ALA A 105 10.78 16.08 -10.02
CA ALA A 105 9.64 16.93 -10.29
C ALA A 105 8.79 16.46 -11.48
N GLY A 106 7.48 16.33 -11.27
CA GLY A 106 6.48 16.14 -12.33
C GLY A 106 5.54 14.96 -12.09
N GLN A 107 5.99 13.92 -11.39
CA GLN A 107 5.16 12.84 -10.86
C GLN A 107 5.79 12.36 -9.55
N THR A 108 5.02 11.62 -8.74
CA THR A 108 5.45 10.70 -7.65
C THR A 108 5.26 11.15 -6.20
N GLY A 109 4.86 10.17 -5.39
CA GLY A 109 4.36 10.34 -4.02
C GLY A 109 2.93 9.81 -3.89
N PRO A 110 2.45 9.53 -2.66
CA PRO A 110 1.09 9.04 -2.39
C PRO A 110 -0.01 9.92 -2.98
N TRP A 111 -1.10 9.30 -3.46
CA TRP A 111 -2.22 10.01 -4.10
C TRP A 111 -3.40 10.27 -3.15
N ALA A 112 -3.43 9.57 -2.03
CA ALA A 112 -4.33 9.75 -0.90
C ALA A 112 -3.53 9.79 0.40
N LEU A 113 -4.17 10.20 1.51
CA LEU A 113 -3.54 10.22 2.84
C LEU A 113 -2.80 8.92 3.17
N LEU A 114 -3.38 7.77 2.82
CA LEU A 114 -2.69 6.48 2.81
C LEU A 114 -2.78 5.87 1.40
N HIS A 115 -1.63 5.56 0.80
CA HIS A 115 -1.52 4.87 -0.48
C HIS A 115 -0.79 3.53 -0.28
N LEU A 116 -1.45 2.43 -0.59
CA LEU A 116 -0.88 1.08 -0.59
C LEU A 116 -0.60 0.63 -2.04
N GLN A 117 0.65 0.26 -2.30
CA GLN A 117 1.11 -0.13 -3.64
C GLN A 117 1.47 -1.61 -3.68
N GLY A 118 0.68 -2.38 -4.42
CA GLY A 118 0.90 -3.80 -4.67
C GLY A 118 2.18 -4.07 -5.47
N PRO A 119 2.73 -5.30 -5.38
CA PRO A 119 3.98 -5.67 -6.03
C PRO A 119 3.87 -5.87 -7.55
N ASN A 120 2.67 -6.16 -8.05
CA ASN A 120 2.41 -6.55 -9.44
C ASN A 120 2.15 -5.35 -10.38
N ASN A 121 2.81 -4.21 -10.17
CA ASN A 121 2.45 -3.00 -10.91
C ASN A 121 3.13 -2.91 -12.29
N THR A 122 2.35 -2.59 -13.32
CA THR A 122 2.85 -2.21 -14.65
C THR A 122 3.15 -0.70 -14.69
N THR A 123 4.08 -0.26 -15.53
CA THR A 123 4.38 1.18 -15.64
C THR A 123 3.17 1.93 -16.19
N PHE A 124 2.51 2.74 -15.35
CA PHE A 124 1.31 3.49 -15.71
C PHE A 124 1.56 4.51 -16.84
N PRO A 125 0.88 4.39 -18.01
CA PRO A 125 0.62 5.53 -18.87
C PRO A 125 -0.59 6.30 -18.32
N ALA A 126 -0.41 7.61 -18.08
CA ALA A 126 -1.43 8.63 -17.80
C ALA A 126 -2.88 8.14 -17.53
N GLY A 127 -3.27 8.00 -16.26
CA GLY A 127 -4.65 7.66 -15.86
C GLY A 127 -4.85 7.36 -14.37
N GLY A 128 -3.77 7.06 -13.65
CA GLY A 128 -3.74 7.00 -12.18
C GLY A 128 -4.72 6.00 -11.56
N ALA A 129 -4.94 4.84 -12.19
CA ALA A 129 -5.83 3.79 -11.69
C ALA A 129 -7.21 4.33 -11.29
N GLY A 130 -7.85 5.14 -12.15
CA GLY A 130 -9.16 5.73 -11.84
C GLY A 130 -9.18 6.80 -10.74
N TRP A 131 -8.01 7.25 -10.25
CA TRP A 131 -7.93 8.30 -9.23
C TRP A 131 -8.66 9.58 -9.64
N ARG A 132 -9.25 10.27 -8.66
CA ARG A 132 -9.88 11.59 -8.79
C ARG A 132 -9.40 12.51 -7.69
N SER A 133 -9.41 13.82 -7.95
CA SER A 133 -8.94 14.85 -7.01
C SER A 133 -9.72 14.93 -5.69
N TRP A 134 -10.85 14.25 -5.56
CA TRP A 134 -11.58 14.12 -4.28
C TRP A 134 -11.12 12.91 -3.44
N MET A 135 -10.38 11.95 -4.01
CA MET A 135 -9.86 10.74 -3.33
C MET A 135 -8.64 11.04 -2.45
N LYS A 136 -8.71 12.13 -1.68
CA LYS A 136 -7.60 12.63 -0.87
C LYS A 136 -7.64 12.07 0.55
N THR A 137 -8.83 12.01 1.14
CA THR A 137 -9.03 11.66 2.56
C THR A 137 -9.43 10.20 2.72
N GLY A 138 -8.47 9.28 2.64
CA GLY A 138 -8.75 7.85 2.74
C GLY A 138 -7.55 6.97 2.46
N THR A 139 -7.83 5.69 2.22
CA THR A 139 -6.89 4.67 1.77
C THR A 139 -7.10 4.40 0.29
N PHE A 140 -6.03 4.50 -0.49
CA PHE A 140 -6.01 4.17 -1.92
C PHE A 140 -5.08 2.98 -2.12
N THR A 141 -5.56 1.89 -2.69
CA THR A 141 -4.76 0.69 -2.95
C THR A 141 -4.67 0.47 -4.46
N VAL A 142 -3.47 0.23 -4.97
CA VAL A 142 -3.22 0.02 -6.41
C VAL A 142 -2.50 -1.30 -6.60
N GLU A 143 -2.96 -2.11 -7.55
CA GLU A 143 -2.28 -3.32 -8.03
C GLU A 143 -2.60 -3.51 -9.51
N ASN A 144 -1.62 -3.93 -10.32
CA ASN A 144 -1.72 -3.86 -11.79
C ASN A 144 -2.14 -2.44 -12.24
N THR A 145 -3.18 -2.34 -13.06
CA THR A 145 -3.83 -1.12 -13.54
C THR A 145 -5.02 -0.70 -12.66
N ASP A 146 -5.44 -1.57 -11.74
CA ASP A 146 -6.61 -1.42 -10.89
C ASP A 146 -6.34 -0.60 -9.64
N ALA A 147 -7.42 -0.04 -9.08
CA ALA A 147 -7.38 0.49 -7.74
C ALA A 147 -8.69 0.38 -6.97
N THR A 148 -8.54 0.52 -5.65
CA THR A 148 -9.64 0.71 -4.73
C THR A 148 -9.41 1.93 -3.86
N TYR A 149 -10.50 2.62 -3.52
CA TYR A 149 -10.48 3.71 -2.56
C TYR A 149 -11.51 3.46 -1.46
N PHE A 150 -11.09 3.64 -0.22
CA PHE A 150 -11.98 3.74 0.92
C PHE A 150 -11.71 5.03 1.68
N GLY A 151 -12.71 5.92 1.77
CA GLY A 151 -12.53 7.19 2.45
C GLY A 151 -13.74 8.11 2.36
N LEU A 152 -13.49 9.41 2.56
CA LEU A 152 -14.51 10.44 2.58
C LEU A 152 -14.43 11.32 1.33
N LYS A 153 -15.54 11.42 0.60
CA LYS A 153 -15.70 12.38 -0.49
C LYS A 153 -16.42 13.62 0.02
N ASN A 154 -15.77 14.76 -0.07
CA ASN A 154 -16.41 16.05 0.19
C ASN A 154 -17.40 16.37 -0.95
N GLU A 155 -18.67 16.57 -0.60
CA GLU A 155 -19.74 16.86 -1.57
C GLU A 155 -20.02 18.36 -1.75
N VAL A 156 -19.27 19.19 -1.04
CA VAL A 156 -19.46 20.64 -1.05
C VAL A 156 -18.73 21.24 -2.25
N THR A 157 -19.49 21.67 -3.24
CA THR A 157 -18.95 22.30 -4.46
C THR A 157 -18.81 23.82 -4.33
N THR A 158 -19.63 24.48 -3.48
CA THR A 158 -19.50 25.89 -3.09
C THR A 158 -20.17 26.13 -1.73
N GLY A 159 -19.62 27.07 -0.93
CA GLY A 159 -20.26 27.71 0.23
C GLY A 159 -21.16 26.87 1.16
N GLY A 160 -20.59 26.38 2.28
CA GLY A 160 -21.31 26.40 3.56
C GLY A 160 -22.13 25.18 4.01
N ALA A 161 -21.72 23.94 3.71
CA ALA A 161 -22.24 22.78 4.44
C ALA A 161 -21.12 21.84 4.87
N ASN A 162 -21.24 21.20 6.03
CA ASN A 162 -20.41 20.07 6.44
C ASN A 162 -21.02 18.79 5.87
N ARG A 163 -20.69 18.43 4.63
CA ARG A 163 -21.17 17.20 4.00
C ARG A 163 -20.04 16.41 3.36
N SER A 164 -19.84 15.20 3.87
CA SER A 164 -18.96 14.21 3.28
C SER A 164 -19.66 12.86 3.24
N ASP A 165 -19.51 12.15 2.12
CA ASP A 165 -20.04 10.81 1.96
C ASP A 165 -18.89 9.80 2.17
N ALA A 166 -19.15 8.69 2.88
CA ALA A 166 -18.23 7.56 2.92
C ALA A 166 -18.31 6.80 1.61
N VAL A 167 -17.17 6.56 0.98
CA VAL A 167 -17.08 5.97 -0.36
C VAL A 167 -16.22 4.72 -0.31
N ILE A 168 -16.77 3.63 -0.83
CA ILE A 168 -16.01 2.50 -1.36
C ILE A 168 -16.04 2.66 -2.88
N ASN A 169 -14.87 2.75 -3.49
CA ASN A 169 -14.73 2.84 -4.94
C ASN A 169 -13.83 1.72 -5.44
N TRP A 170 -14.26 1.14 -6.55
CA TRP A 170 -13.51 0.25 -7.41
C TRP A 170 -13.21 0.99 -8.71
N SER A 171 -12.02 0.81 -9.24
CA SER A 171 -11.61 1.34 -10.53
C SER A 171 -10.79 0.31 -11.28
N ASP A 172 -11.23 0.06 -12.50
CA ASP A 172 -10.61 -0.80 -13.50
C ASP A 172 -10.08 0.10 -14.64
N ASP A 173 -9.17 -0.41 -15.46
CA ASP A 173 -8.95 0.14 -16.78
C ASP A 173 -10.11 -0.25 -17.74
N PRO A 174 -10.36 0.50 -18.82
CA PRO A 174 -11.44 0.13 -19.74
C PRO A 174 -11.12 -1.25 -20.37
N ALA A 175 -11.92 -2.26 -20.02
CA ALA A 175 -11.75 -3.67 -20.37
C ALA A 175 -11.03 -3.90 -21.72
N ALA A 176 -9.88 -4.59 -21.67
CA ALA A 176 -9.22 -5.08 -22.86
C ALA A 176 -10.11 -6.13 -23.58
N PRO A 177 -10.11 -6.20 -24.92
CA PRO A 177 -10.92 -7.18 -25.63
C PRO A 177 -10.62 -8.62 -25.16
N GLY A 178 -11.61 -9.27 -24.54
CA GLY A 178 -11.57 -10.69 -24.16
C GLY A 178 -11.21 -11.01 -22.71
N GLY A 179 -10.95 -10.02 -21.85
CA GLY A 179 -10.61 -10.24 -20.43
C GLY A 179 -11.80 -10.46 -19.49
N GLY A 180 -12.99 -10.02 -19.88
CA GLY A 180 -14.10 -9.81 -18.93
C GLY A 180 -13.78 -8.66 -17.96
N PRO A 181 -14.76 -8.19 -17.17
CA PRO A 181 -14.55 -7.08 -16.26
C PRO A 181 -13.90 -7.52 -14.95
N ASP A 182 -13.13 -6.62 -14.37
CA ASP A 182 -12.76 -6.71 -12.97
C ASP A 182 -13.85 -6.13 -12.06
N ASN A 183 -13.93 -6.66 -10.83
CA ASN A 183 -15.12 -6.54 -10.00
C ASN A 183 -14.79 -6.16 -8.56
N LEU A 184 -15.66 -5.32 -7.96
CA LEU A 184 -15.73 -5.20 -6.51
C LEU A 184 -16.52 -6.37 -5.94
N ARG A 185 -15.92 -7.14 -5.03
CA ARG A 185 -16.50 -8.38 -4.49
C ARG A 185 -16.53 -8.38 -2.97
N PHE A 186 -17.57 -8.98 -2.41
CA PHE A 186 -17.69 -9.29 -0.99
C PHE A 186 -17.54 -10.80 -0.83
N ILE A 187 -16.45 -11.23 -0.18
CA ILE A 187 -16.07 -12.63 -0.04
C ILE A 187 -15.92 -12.94 1.45
N PHE A 188 -16.57 -14.01 1.89
CA PHE A 188 -16.39 -14.56 3.24
C PHE A 188 -15.45 -15.75 3.21
N THR A 189 -14.45 -15.71 4.07
CA THR A 189 -13.52 -16.82 4.31
C THR A 189 -13.75 -17.41 5.69
N GLN A 190 -13.49 -18.70 5.83
CA GLN A 190 -13.45 -19.42 7.10
C GLN A 190 -12.08 -20.07 7.28
N PHE A 191 -11.86 -20.68 8.44
CA PHE A 191 -10.65 -21.46 8.69
C PHE A 191 -10.45 -22.50 7.57
N ALA A 192 -9.31 -22.40 6.89
CA ALA A 192 -8.96 -23.23 5.75
C ALA A 192 -7.55 -23.80 5.95
N THR A 193 -7.47 -25.10 6.29
CA THR A 193 -6.18 -25.81 6.39
C THR A 193 -5.50 -25.80 5.02
N GLY A 194 -4.21 -25.45 4.98
CA GLY A 194 -3.43 -25.51 3.74
C GLY A 194 -3.87 -24.50 2.67
N ASN A 195 -4.49 -23.37 3.07
CA ASN A 195 -4.99 -22.32 2.17
C ASN A 195 -6.21 -22.72 1.33
N GLY A 196 -6.98 -23.72 1.76
CA GLY A 196 -8.22 -24.12 1.10
C GLY A 196 -8.29 -25.62 0.85
N ASN A 197 -9.45 -26.23 1.10
CA ASN A 197 -9.66 -27.67 0.85
C ASN A 197 -10.20 -27.97 -0.56
N CYS A 198 -10.50 -26.96 -1.36
CA CYS A 198 -10.98 -27.09 -2.73
C CYS A 198 -10.70 -25.82 -3.55
N THR A 199 -10.63 -26.00 -4.87
CA THR A 199 -10.64 -24.95 -5.88
C THR A 199 -12.00 -25.02 -6.60
N ASN A 200 -12.54 -23.88 -7.06
CA ASN A 200 -13.83 -23.80 -7.77
C ASN A 200 -15.05 -24.31 -6.97
N CYS A 201 -15.08 -24.04 -5.67
CA CYS A 201 -16.18 -24.41 -4.78
C CYS A 201 -16.89 -23.14 -4.25
N PRO A 202 -17.70 -22.44 -5.08
CA PRO A 202 -18.20 -21.09 -4.81
C PRO A 202 -19.15 -20.97 -3.61
N LEU A 203 -19.61 -22.10 -3.08
CA LEU A 203 -20.47 -22.19 -1.89
C LEU A 203 -19.70 -22.56 -0.61
N ASN A 204 -18.37 -22.75 -0.71
CA ASN A 204 -17.55 -23.20 0.42
C ASN A 204 -16.63 -22.07 0.91
N PRO A 205 -16.91 -21.46 2.08
CA PRO A 205 -16.07 -20.42 2.63
C PRO A 205 -14.70 -20.93 3.13
N GLN A 206 -14.49 -22.25 3.22
CA GLN A 206 -13.18 -22.87 3.50
C GLN A 206 -12.40 -23.20 2.22
N GLY A 207 -12.96 -22.92 1.03
CA GLY A 207 -12.27 -23.06 -0.24
C GLY A 207 -11.20 -22.00 -0.43
N PHE A 208 -10.30 -22.21 -1.40
CA PHE A 208 -9.19 -21.30 -1.69
C PHE A 208 -9.67 -19.87 -2.01
N GLU A 209 -10.76 -19.73 -2.76
CA GLU A 209 -11.34 -18.43 -3.14
C GLU A 209 -12.29 -17.85 -2.07
N GLY A 210 -12.60 -18.60 -1.02
CA GLY A 210 -13.72 -18.31 -0.11
C GLY A 210 -15.10 -18.38 -0.79
N MET A 211 -16.10 -17.81 -0.14
CA MET A 211 -17.48 -17.74 -0.63
C MET A 211 -17.84 -16.30 -0.99
N GLU A 212 -17.96 -16.01 -2.29
CA GLU A 212 -18.49 -14.73 -2.76
C GLU A 212 -19.99 -14.64 -2.46
N ILE A 213 -20.41 -13.53 -1.84
CA ILE A 213 -21.83 -13.28 -1.50
C ILE A 213 -22.42 -12.08 -2.22
N ALA A 214 -21.58 -11.25 -2.84
CA ALA A 214 -22.02 -10.16 -3.69
C ALA A 214 -20.88 -9.68 -4.59
N ARG A 215 -21.25 -9.16 -5.76
CA ARG A 215 -20.34 -8.44 -6.65
C ARG A 215 -20.99 -7.23 -7.28
N MET A 216 -20.15 -6.27 -7.63
CA MET A 216 -20.51 -5.09 -8.41
C MET A 216 -19.55 -5.00 -9.59
N THR A 217 -20.13 -4.90 -10.78
CA THR A 217 -19.42 -4.85 -12.06
C THR A 217 -19.73 -3.52 -12.74
N ALA A 218 -18.71 -2.83 -13.25
CA ALA A 218 -18.88 -1.60 -14.01
C ALA A 218 -18.27 -1.78 -15.41
N GLU A 219 -19.11 -1.89 -16.44
CA GLU A 219 -18.68 -2.00 -17.84
C GLU A 219 -19.54 -1.13 -18.74
N ASN A 220 -18.94 -0.60 -19.81
CA ASN A 220 -19.68 -0.02 -20.95
C ASN A 220 -20.80 0.97 -20.53
N ASP A 221 -20.47 1.87 -19.60
CA ASP A 221 -21.37 2.90 -19.03
C ASP A 221 -22.54 2.38 -18.16
N TYR A 222 -22.53 1.12 -17.72
CA TYR A 222 -23.52 0.59 -16.78
C TYR A 222 -22.89 -0.18 -15.61
N GLY A 223 -23.55 -0.05 -14.45
CA GLY A 223 -23.26 -0.85 -13.27
C GLY A 223 -24.25 -2.01 -13.12
N ARG A 224 -23.76 -3.17 -12.68
CA ARG A 224 -24.58 -4.33 -12.30
C ARG A 224 -24.19 -4.82 -10.91
N MET A 225 -25.17 -5.29 -10.16
CA MET A 225 -24.99 -5.86 -8.83
C MET A 225 -25.55 -7.28 -8.79
N GLY A 226 -24.70 -8.22 -8.40
CA GLY A 226 -25.09 -9.59 -8.07
C GLY A 226 -25.12 -9.75 -6.55
N ILE A 227 -26.18 -10.37 -6.02
CA ILE A 227 -26.27 -10.81 -4.62
C ILE A 227 -26.46 -12.32 -4.62
N GLY A 228 -25.67 -12.99 -3.78
CA GLY A 228 -25.66 -14.43 -3.63
C GLY A 228 -24.45 -15.09 -4.29
N PRO A 229 -24.29 -16.39 -4.05
CA PRO A 229 -23.19 -17.15 -4.60
C PRO A 229 -23.42 -17.46 -6.09
N LEU A 230 -22.42 -18.08 -6.73
CA LEU A 230 -22.45 -18.62 -8.10
C LEU A 230 -22.08 -17.65 -9.23
N PHE A 231 -21.93 -16.34 -8.97
CA PHE A 231 -21.33 -15.46 -9.96
C PHE A 231 -19.85 -15.81 -10.18
N THR A 232 -19.40 -15.72 -11.42
CA THR A 232 -18.00 -15.96 -11.82
C THR A 232 -17.58 -14.93 -12.87
N SER A 233 -16.30 -14.88 -13.26
CA SER A 233 -15.87 -14.07 -14.40
C SER A 233 -16.59 -14.44 -15.71
N ALA A 234 -17.03 -15.70 -15.86
CA ALA A 234 -17.81 -16.17 -16.99
C ALA A 234 -19.34 -16.01 -16.81
N LEU A 235 -19.80 -15.82 -15.57
CA LEU A 235 -21.22 -15.66 -15.22
C LEU A 235 -21.40 -14.39 -14.40
N LEU A 236 -21.45 -13.26 -15.10
CA LEU A 236 -21.75 -11.95 -14.54
C LEU A 236 -23.25 -11.80 -14.29
N PRO A 237 -23.67 -10.84 -13.43
CA PRO A 237 -25.06 -10.48 -13.31
C PRO A 237 -25.62 -10.09 -14.69
N ALA A 238 -26.67 -10.77 -15.14
CA ALA A 238 -27.34 -10.51 -16.41
C ALA A 238 -28.22 -9.25 -16.35
N ARG A 239 -28.67 -8.88 -15.15
CA ARG A 239 -29.53 -7.72 -14.88
C ARG A 239 -28.79 -6.67 -14.03
N ARG A 240 -29.37 -5.47 -13.93
CA ARG A 240 -28.84 -4.39 -13.06
C ARG A 240 -28.74 -4.83 -11.60
N LEU A 241 -29.74 -5.55 -11.13
CA LEU A 241 -29.73 -6.26 -9.87
C LEU A 241 -30.14 -7.70 -10.16
N GLU A 242 -29.31 -8.65 -9.77
CA GLU A 242 -29.62 -10.07 -9.83
C GLU A 242 -29.35 -10.69 -8.46
N VAL A 243 -30.34 -11.43 -7.96
CA VAL A 243 -30.24 -12.15 -6.70
C VAL A 243 -30.36 -13.63 -7.04
N VAL A 244 -29.36 -14.40 -6.65
CA VAL A 244 -29.33 -15.85 -6.83
C VAL A 244 -29.25 -16.48 -5.46
N ASP A 245 -30.20 -17.33 -5.12
CA ASP A 245 -30.02 -18.19 -3.94
C ASP A 245 -29.16 -19.40 -4.33
N GLY A 246 -28.29 -19.83 -3.43
CA GLY A 246 -27.43 -20.99 -3.66
C GLY A 246 -28.19 -22.33 -3.56
N GLN A 247 -29.53 -22.33 -3.53
CA GLN A 247 -30.29 -23.58 -3.57
C GLN A 247 -30.42 -24.00 -5.02
N THR A 248 -29.79 -25.12 -5.34
CA THR A 248 -30.19 -25.93 -6.48
C THR A 248 -31.64 -26.39 -6.25
N GLY A 249 -32.65 -25.58 -6.60
CA GLY A 249 -34.02 -26.04 -6.38
C GLY A 249 -35.23 -25.13 -6.55
N ASN A 250 -35.18 -23.80 -6.65
CA ASN A 250 -36.40 -23.05 -7.02
C ASN A 250 -36.13 -21.62 -7.50
N PRO A 251 -36.71 -21.21 -8.66
CA PRO A 251 -36.67 -19.83 -9.14
C PRO A 251 -37.50 -18.86 -8.30
#